data_AF-A0A940CL30-F1
#
_entry.id   AF-A0A940CL30-F1
#
_cell.length_a   1.000
_cell.length_b   1.000
_cell.length_c   1.000
_cell.angle_alpha   90.00
_cell.angle_beta   90.00
_cell.angle_gamma   90.00
#
_symmetry.space_group_name_H-M   'P 1'
#
loop_
_entity.id
_entity.type
_entity.pdbx_description
1 polymer ?
#
loop_
_entity_poly.entity_id
_entity_poly.type
_entity_poly.pdbx_seq_one_letter_code
_entity_poly.pdbx_strand_id
1 'polypeptide(L)'
;MKKIKLKISTVELGLSVAVSWSTTIFVFGLLAMLFSSEKTSWTNIILLKDFINLIYPGWGESFAETLLMTVWAFTHGFFAGFSIAFFYNIFSGKIKFPTLTFLPAAYKKPDLEKPKEGAGNLLKWNVENKIFWESTGKKVATRNLWISIPSLLCGFAIWLMWGIIAVQMLNLGFSFSNAELFTLTSIAGLSGATLRIPSTFFIRIAGGRNTIFFTTALLMIPAIGAGIALQNKETPLWVFQVLALLSGFGGGNFASSMSNISFFFPKRVQGTSLGLNAGLGNFGVTTMQILVPLMMTMGVFGGASMILENTSGTLIGKIPAGTETYIHNAGYIWLILLIPLAFAGWFGMNNIVNETVTPNPGNPIQAFLKISGLLSIGLATSSLGLYLLIAGPPGSILLSKSVVLPAVIASTVLLMLYLTRGELQKNLKRQ
;
A
#
# COMPACT_ATOMS: atom_id res chain seq x y z
N MET A 1 5.83 -3.47 -36.29
CA MET A 1 5.50 -2.66 -35.08
C MET A 1 6.78 -2.30 -34.33
N LYS A 2 7.18 -1.01 -34.30
CA LYS A 2 8.31 -0.56 -33.46
C LYS A 2 7.90 -0.72 -31.99
N LYS A 3 8.61 -1.57 -31.22
CA LYS A 3 8.50 -1.59 -29.75
C LYS A 3 8.96 -0.23 -29.24
N ILE A 4 8.03 0.67 -28.94
CA ILE A 4 8.34 1.95 -28.29
C ILE A 4 8.80 1.60 -26.87
N LYS A 5 10.11 1.65 -26.63
CA LYS A 5 10.68 1.52 -25.28
C LYS A 5 10.25 2.75 -24.48
N LEU A 6 9.39 2.54 -23.49
CA LEU A 6 8.98 3.55 -22.52
C LEU A 6 10.19 3.82 -21.62
N LYS A 7 10.75 5.02 -21.68
CA LYS A 7 11.70 5.51 -20.68
C LYS A 7 10.94 6.47 -19.76
N ILE A 8 10.94 6.18 -18.46
CA ILE A 8 10.45 7.11 -17.45
C ILE A 8 11.60 8.05 -17.11
N SER A 9 11.35 9.35 -17.02
CA SER A 9 12.38 10.29 -16.56
C SER A 9 12.71 10.01 -15.10
N THR A 10 13.96 9.63 -14.83
CA THR A 10 14.42 9.26 -13.49
C THR A 10 14.41 10.44 -12.54
N VAL A 11 14.82 11.59 -13.05
CA VAL A 11 14.87 12.84 -12.28
C VAL A 11 13.46 13.38 -12.04
N GLU A 12 12.57 13.37 -13.04
CA GLU A 12 11.21 13.88 -12.85
C GLU A 12 10.40 13.05 -11.87
N LEU A 13 10.50 11.72 -11.93
CA LEU A 13 9.79 10.87 -10.96
C LEU A 13 10.39 11.03 -9.55
N GLY A 14 11.72 11.09 -9.44
CA GLY A 14 12.41 11.39 -8.18
C GLY A 14 11.94 12.71 -7.58
N LEU A 15 12.03 13.81 -8.34
CA LEU A 15 11.61 15.13 -7.90
C LEU A 15 10.12 15.19 -7.57
N SER A 16 9.26 14.56 -8.38
CA SER A 16 7.81 14.62 -8.13
C SER A 16 7.41 13.90 -6.84
N VAL A 17 8.02 12.75 -6.52
CA VAL A 17 7.81 12.04 -5.25
C VAL A 17 8.43 12.83 -4.09
N ALA A 18 9.64 13.35 -4.26
CA ALA A 18 10.36 14.15 -3.26
C ALA A 18 9.58 15.40 -2.85
N VAL A 19 9.11 16.19 -3.82
CA VAL A 19 8.35 17.41 -3.58
C VAL A 19 7.02 17.08 -2.93
N SER A 20 6.25 16.13 -3.49
CA SER A 20 4.93 15.80 -2.94
C SER A 20 5.01 15.33 -1.49
N TRP A 21 6.02 14.52 -1.16
CA TRP A 21 6.20 14.01 0.20
C TRP A 21 6.75 15.08 1.16
N SER A 22 7.80 15.79 0.77
CA SER A 22 8.40 16.84 1.61
C SER A 22 7.43 18.00 1.89
N THR A 23 6.66 18.47 0.90
CA THR A 23 5.63 19.49 1.11
C THR A 23 4.59 19.02 2.13
N THR A 24 4.20 17.74 2.05
CA THR A 24 3.26 17.16 3.00
C THR A 24 3.83 17.17 4.42
N ILE A 25 5.06 16.69 4.62
CA ILE A 25 5.72 16.69 5.94
C ILE A 25 5.89 18.12 6.48
N PHE A 26 6.27 19.06 5.63
CA PHE A 26 6.45 20.45 6.01
C PHE A 26 5.15 21.11 6.48
N VAL A 27 4.08 20.98 5.68
CA VAL A 27 2.76 21.55 6.01
C VAL A 27 2.23 20.97 7.31
N PHE A 28 2.34 19.65 7.51
CA PHE A 28 1.86 19.02 8.74
C PHE A 28 2.73 19.33 9.95
N GLY A 29 4.04 19.46 9.81
CA GLY A 29 4.91 19.91 10.89
C GLY A 29 4.59 21.34 11.33
N LEU A 30 4.29 22.24 10.39
CA LEU A 30 3.80 23.58 10.72
C LEU A 30 2.46 23.56 11.43
N LEU A 31 1.49 22.75 10.95
CA LEU A 31 0.21 22.60 11.63
C LEU A 31 0.38 22.05 13.06
N ALA A 32 1.23 21.03 13.24
CA ALA A 32 1.53 20.47 14.56
C ALA A 32 2.09 21.53 15.53
N MET A 33 2.97 22.42 15.05
CA MET A 33 3.49 23.53 15.86
C MET A 33 2.43 24.55 16.24
N LEU A 34 1.47 24.81 15.34
CA LEU A 34 0.38 25.75 15.60
C LEU A 34 -0.62 25.22 16.65
N PHE A 35 -0.75 23.90 16.78
CA PHE A 35 -1.69 23.25 17.72
C PHE A 35 -1.02 22.72 19.00
N SER A 36 0.31 22.74 19.10
CA SER A 36 1.08 22.33 20.28
C SER A 36 1.17 23.48 21.28
N SER A 37 0.27 23.52 22.27
CA SER A 37 0.18 24.64 23.21
C SER A 37 1.02 24.51 24.48
N GLU A 38 1.88 23.50 24.65
CA GLU A 38 2.70 23.38 25.87
C GLU A 38 4.18 23.03 25.60
N LYS A 39 5.05 23.95 26.03
CA LYS A 39 6.48 23.71 26.26
C LYS A 39 6.65 23.12 27.66
N THR A 40 6.67 21.80 27.79
CA THR A 40 7.14 21.15 29.03
C THR A 40 8.15 20.06 28.70
N SER A 41 9.33 20.22 29.30
CA SER A 41 10.47 19.33 29.20
C SER A 41 10.07 17.89 29.51
N TRP A 42 10.74 16.93 28.86
CA TRP A 42 10.50 15.49 28.94
C TRP A 42 9.32 15.01 28.07
N THR A 43 9.37 15.30 26.77
CA THR A 43 8.60 14.60 25.74
C THR A 43 9.19 13.21 25.49
N ASN A 44 8.42 12.16 25.76
CA ASN A 44 8.73 10.76 25.41
C ASN A 44 8.83 10.52 23.88
N ILE A 45 8.80 11.58 23.07
CA ILE A 45 9.19 11.59 21.65
C ILE A 45 10.70 11.38 21.52
N ILE A 46 11.51 11.78 22.52
CA ILE A 46 12.94 11.48 22.58
C ILE A 46 13.20 9.99 22.83
N LEU A 47 12.32 9.27 23.54
CA LEU A 47 12.41 7.80 23.64
C LEU A 47 12.16 7.14 22.28
N LEU A 48 11.32 7.71 21.40
CA LEU A 48 11.21 7.23 20.01
C LEU A 48 12.46 7.57 19.19
N LYS A 49 13.08 8.73 19.43
CA LYS A 49 14.26 9.21 18.69
C LYS A 49 15.56 8.50 19.09
N ASP A 50 15.72 8.16 20.37
CA ASP A 50 16.91 7.51 20.94
C ASP A 50 16.82 5.97 20.96
N PHE A 51 15.60 5.40 20.92
CA PHE A 51 15.39 3.94 20.93
C PHE A 51 15.14 3.36 19.53
N ILE A 52 14.67 4.17 18.57
CA ILE A 52 14.40 3.76 17.19
C ILE A 52 15.46 4.37 16.26
N ASN A 53 16.63 3.74 16.26
CA ASN A 53 17.70 4.08 15.32
C ASN A 53 17.44 3.56 13.88
N LEU A 54 16.17 3.43 13.47
CA LEU A 54 15.72 3.32 12.07
C LEU A 54 14.18 3.15 12.04
N ILE A 55 13.51 3.94 11.18
CA ILE A 55 12.24 3.66 10.44
C ILE A 55 11.22 4.81 10.54
N TYR A 56 11.26 5.64 9.49
CA TYR A 56 10.22 6.53 8.95
C TYR A 56 10.15 7.99 9.45
N PRO A 57 10.27 8.99 8.55
CA PRO A 57 10.28 10.39 8.95
C PRO A 57 8.87 10.88 9.32
N GLY A 58 8.66 11.15 10.62
CA GLY A 58 7.60 12.04 11.09
C GLY A 58 7.97 13.52 10.93
N TRP A 59 7.20 14.43 11.53
CA TRP A 59 7.58 15.85 11.67
C TRP A 59 8.39 16.06 12.95
N GLY A 60 9.08 17.20 13.06
CA GLY A 60 9.88 17.57 14.23
C GLY A 60 9.13 18.49 15.19
N GLU A 61 9.51 18.52 16.47
CA GLU A 61 8.83 19.34 17.50
C GLU A 61 9.13 20.84 17.34
N SER A 62 10.26 21.17 16.72
CA SER A 62 10.67 22.54 16.41
C SER A 62 10.70 22.79 14.91
N PHE A 63 10.62 24.07 14.50
CA PHE A 63 10.75 24.47 13.09
C PHE A 63 12.01 23.88 12.44
N ALA A 64 13.13 23.89 13.16
CA ALA A 64 14.40 23.32 12.70
C ALA A 64 14.32 21.81 12.49
N GLU A 65 13.70 21.07 13.41
CA GLU A 65 13.52 19.63 13.26
C GLU A 65 12.52 19.28 12.14
N THR A 66 11.41 20.02 12.02
CA THR A 66 10.47 19.83 10.90
C THR A 66 11.12 20.13 9.57
N LEU A 67 11.97 21.16 9.49
CA LEU A 67 12.75 21.44 8.30
C LEU A 67 13.74 20.30 7.99
N LEU A 68 14.41 19.76 9.01
CA LEU A 68 15.31 18.61 8.86
C LEU A 68 14.55 17.37 8.36
N MET A 69 13.38 17.08 8.92
CA MET A 69 12.54 15.96 8.49
C MET A 69 11.98 16.16 7.08
N THR A 70 11.68 17.42 6.71
CA THR A 70 11.27 17.80 5.35
C THR A 70 12.39 17.53 4.35
N VAL A 71 13.63 17.91 4.67
CA VAL A 71 14.81 17.63 3.84
C VAL A 71 15.04 16.12 3.76
N TRP A 72 14.95 15.40 4.88
CA TRP A 72 15.09 13.95 4.92
C TRP A 72 14.04 13.25 4.05
N ALA A 73 12.77 13.65 4.16
CA ALA A 73 11.66 13.15 3.36
C ALA A 73 11.84 13.47 1.87
N PHE A 74 12.36 14.66 1.54
CA PHE A 74 12.73 15.01 0.18
C PHE A 74 13.80 14.05 -0.36
N THR A 75 14.89 13.86 0.37
CA THR A 75 15.99 12.97 -0.03
C THR A 75 15.50 11.53 -0.22
N HIS A 76 14.73 11.01 0.72
CA HIS A 76 14.17 9.65 0.63
C HIS A 76 13.17 9.51 -0.52
N GLY A 77 12.26 10.46 -0.66
CA GLY A 77 11.31 10.49 -1.77
C GLY A 77 12.02 10.58 -3.13
N PHE A 78 13.10 11.36 -3.21
CA PHE A 78 13.92 11.48 -4.41
C PHE A 78 14.58 10.16 -4.76
N PHE A 79 15.32 9.54 -3.81
CA PHE A 79 15.97 8.26 -4.06
C PHE A 79 14.95 7.15 -4.37
N ALA A 80 13.81 7.12 -3.68
CA ALA A 80 12.75 6.16 -3.97
C ALA A 80 12.22 6.33 -5.40
N GLY A 81 11.80 7.54 -5.80
CA GLY A 81 11.31 7.81 -7.16
C GLY A 81 12.39 7.59 -8.22
N PHE A 82 13.63 7.99 -7.93
CA PHE A 82 14.79 7.78 -8.78
C PHE A 82 15.06 6.29 -9.00
N SER A 83 15.16 5.51 -7.93
CA SER A 83 15.42 4.06 -7.99
C SER A 83 14.32 3.33 -8.74
N ILE A 84 13.05 3.69 -8.52
CA ILE A 84 11.91 3.13 -9.27
C ILE A 84 12.11 3.34 -10.77
N ALA A 85 12.36 4.58 -11.20
CA ALA A 85 12.55 4.88 -12.62
C ALA A 85 13.86 4.30 -13.18
N PHE A 86 14.93 4.28 -12.39
CA PHE A 86 16.24 3.74 -12.77
C PHE A 86 16.16 2.25 -13.05
N PHE A 87 15.64 1.47 -12.10
CA PHE A 87 15.46 0.03 -12.28
C PHE A 87 14.42 -0.29 -13.34
N TYR A 88 13.33 0.49 -13.45
CA TYR A 88 12.40 0.37 -14.57
C TYR A 88 13.11 0.52 -15.92
N ASN A 89 13.93 1.56 -16.08
CA ASN A 89 14.64 1.81 -17.34
C ASN A 89 15.72 0.76 -17.66
N ILE A 90 16.34 0.16 -16.64
CA ILE A 90 17.32 -0.93 -16.83
C ILE A 90 16.63 -2.23 -17.24
N PHE A 91 15.59 -2.62 -16.48
CA PHE A 91 15.01 -3.95 -16.60
C PHE A 91 13.90 -4.05 -17.64
N SER A 92 13.29 -2.93 -18.05
CA SER A 92 12.27 -2.88 -19.10
C SER A 92 12.74 -3.35 -20.49
N GLY A 93 14.04 -3.61 -20.67
CA GLY A 93 14.59 -4.02 -21.98
C GLY A 93 15.69 -5.07 -21.99
N LYS A 94 16.12 -5.65 -20.86
CA LYS A 94 17.38 -6.42 -20.81
C LYS A 94 17.34 -7.81 -20.16
N ILE A 95 16.28 -8.23 -19.47
CA ILE A 95 16.24 -9.59 -18.91
C ILE A 95 15.57 -10.54 -19.91
N LYS A 96 16.39 -11.33 -20.61
CA LYS A 96 15.93 -12.61 -21.18
C LYS A 96 16.06 -13.63 -20.06
N PHE A 97 14.95 -13.97 -19.40
CA PHE A 97 14.94 -15.17 -18.56
C PHE A 97 15.21 -16.39 -19.45
N PRO A 98 15.93 -17.42 -18.97
CA PRO A 98 16.06 -18.67 -19.70
C PRO A 98 14.65 -19.15 -20.08
N THR A 99 14.47 -19.55 -21.34
CA THR A 99 13.20 -20.07 -21.83
C THR A 99 12.90 -21.36 -21.09
N LEU A 100 12.23 -21.27 -19.95
CA LEU A 100 11.77 -22.44 -19.22
C LEU A 100 10.70 -23.12 -20.10
N THR A 101 11.09 -24.23 -20.73
CA THR A 101 10.23 -25.09 -21.55
C THR A 101 9.25 -25.80 -20.64
N PHE A 102 8.16 -25.11 -20.33
CA PHE A 102 7.02 -25.70 -19.64
C PHE A 102 6.05 -26.30 -20.66
N LEU A 103 5.42 -27.42 -20.29
CA LEU A 103 4.45 -28.15 -21.10
C LEU A 103 3.47 -27.19 -21.80
N PRO A 104 3.18 -27.40 -23.10
CA PRO A 104 2.26 -26.55 -23.83
C PRO A 104 0.91 -26.59 -23.11
N ALA A 105 0.40 -25.42 -22.74
CA ALA A 105 -0.95 -25.31 -22.21
C ALA A 105 -1.92 -25.80 -23.29
N ALA A 106 -2.56 -26.95 -23.05
CA ALA A 106 -3.67 -27.45 -23.83
C ALA A 106 -4.90 -26.54 -23.61
N TYR A 107 -4.88 -25.35 -24.22
CA TYR A 107 -5.92 -24.36 -24.05
C TYR A 107 -6.46 -23.91 -25.41
N LYS A 108 -7.67 -24.38 -25.72
CA LYS A 108 -8.56 -23.71 -26.68
C LYS A 108 -9.04 -22.41 -26.03
N LYS A 109 -8.93 -21.31 -26.77
CA LYS A 109 -9.47 -20.00 -26.41
C LYS A 109 -10.99 -20.17 -26.22
N PRO A 110 -11.56 -20.11 -25.00
CA PRO A 110 -12.99 -19.99 -24.87
C PRO A 110 -13.36 -18.63 -25.46
N ASP A 111 -14.37 -18.64 -26.34
CA ASP A 111 -14.97 -17.43 -26.88
C ASP A 111 -15.74 -16.73 -25.75
N LEU A 112 -15.00 -16.11 -24.83
CA LEU A 112 -15.57 -15.23 -23.82
C LEU A 112 -16.06 -13.97 -24.53
N GLU A 113 -17.33 -13.63 -24.30
CA GLU A 113 -18.00 -12.49 -24.91
C GLU A 113 -17.15 -11.22 -24.72
N LYS A 114 -16.83 -10.53 -25.83
CA LYS A 114 -16.03 -9.30 -25.77
C LYS A 114 -16.76 -8.27 -24.90
N PRO A 115 -16.07 -7.57 -23.98
CA PRO A 115 -16.73 -6.59 -23.13
C PRO A 115 -17.41 -5.52 -23.98
N LYS A 116 -18.71 -5.32 -23.73
CA LYS A 116 -19.49 -4.26 -24.40
C LYS A 116 -19.10 -2.90 -23.83
N GLU A 117 -19.13 -1.88 -24.68
CA GLU A 117 -18.96 -0.48 -24.25
C GLU A 117 -20.11 -0.14 -23.29
N GLY A 118 -19.79 0.46 -22.15
CA GLY A 118 -20.78 0.70 -21.09
C GLY A 118 -20.19 1.48 -19.93
N ALA A 119 -21.01 1.80 -18.91
CA ALA A 119 -20.73 2.78 -17.86
C ALA A 119 -19.36 2.65 -17.14
N GLY A 120 -18.75 1.46 -17.14
CA GLY A 120 -17.43 1.22 -16.53
C GLY A 120 -16.29 0.87 -17.49
N ASN A 121 -16.54 0.55 -18.76
CA ASN A 121 -15.52 0.04 -19.69
C ASN A 121 -15.27 1.00 -20.85
N LEU A 122 -14.01 1.38 -21.05
CA LEU A 122 -13.55 2.27 -22.12
C LEU A 122 -12.88 1.43 -23.23
N LEU A 123 -13.52 1.33 -24.40
CA LEU A 123 -12.97 0.62 -25.56
C LEU A 123 -12.02 1.49 -26.37
N LYS A 124 -12.37 2.77 -26.54
CA LYS A 124 -11.56 3.77 -27.25
C LYS A 124 -10.92 4.73 -26.25
N TRP A 125 -9.60 4.58 -26.07
CA TRP A 125 -8.84 5.41 -25.13
C TRP A 125 -7.51 5.85 -25.76
N ASN A 126 -7.44 7.09 -26.23
CA ASN A 126 -6.25 7.65 -26.88
C ASN A 126 -5.89 9.02 -26.29
N VAL A 127 -5.25 8.99 -25.13
CA VAL A 127 -4.86 10.20 -24.36
C VAL A 127 -3.82 11.07 -25.07
N GLU A 128 -3.08 10.52 -26.04
CA GLU A 128 -2.08 11.27 -26.82
C GLU A 128 -2.72 12.13 -27.91
N ASN A 129 -3.97 11.86 -28.30
CA ASN A 129 -4.70 12.73 -29.21
C ASN A 129 -5.21 13.97 -28.44
N LYS A 130 -4.76 15.16 -28.86
CA LYS A 130 -5.08 16.43 -28.18
C LYS A 130 -6.59 16.73 -28.16
N ILE A 131 -7.31 16.46 -29.24
CA ILE A 131 -8.77 16.70 -29.34
C ILE A 131 -9.52 15.78 -28.37
N PHE A 132 -9.16 14.50 -28.35
CA PHE A 132 -9.73 13.53 -27.40
C PHE A 132 -9.43 13.91 -25.96
N TRP A 133 -8.19 14.31 -25.67
CA TRP A 133 -7.76 14.69 -24.32
C TRP A 133 -8.55 15.89 -23.79
N GLU A 134 -8.66 16.97 -24.55
CA GLU A 134 -9.35 18.18 -24.10
C GLU A 134 -10.88 18.00 -24.03
N SER A 135 -11.46 17.18 -24.91
CA SER A 135 -12.92 16.93 -24.92
C SER A 135 -13.39 15.94 -23.85
N THR A 136 -12.69 14.82 -23.67
CA THR A 136 -13.17 13.68 -22.86
C THR A 136 -12.11 13.13 -21.91
N GLY A 137 -10.90 12.89 -22.44
CA GLY A 137 -9.85 12.15 -21.74
C GLY A 137 -9.46 12.77 -20.40
N LYS A 138 -9.27 14.10 -20.35
CA LYS A 138 -8.88 14.83 -19.14
C LYS A 138 -9.86 14.64 -17.99
N LYS A 139 -11.17 14.80 -18.25
CA LYS A 139 -12.22 14.66 -17.23
C LYS A 139 -12.25 13.25 -16.63
N VAL A 140 -12.18 12.23 -17.48
CA VAL A 140 -12.20 10.82 -17.04
C VAL A 140 -10.91 10.46 -16.29
N ALA A 141 -9.75 10.90 -16.77
CA ALA A 141 -8.47 10.68 -16.12
C ALA A 141 -8.40 11.32 -14.73
N THR A 142 -8.82 12.58 -14.61
CA THR A 142 -8.87 13.31 -13.34
C THR A 142 -9.82 12.65 -12.34
N ARG A 143 -11.00 12.18 -12.77
CA ARG A 143 -11.91 11.42 -11.90
C ARG A 143 -11.26 10.15 -11.36
N ASN A 144 -10.61 9.35 -12.22
CA ASN A 144 -9.94 8.13 -11.81
C ASN A 144 -8.78 8.42 -10.85
N LEU A 145 -8.02 9.50 -11.08
CA LEU A 145 -6.94 9.93 -10.20
C LEU A 145 -7.45 10.31 -8.80
N TRP A 146 -8.49 11.13 -8.71
CA TRP A 146 -9.03 11.59 -7.42
C TRP A 146 -9.75 10.51 -6.62
N ILE A 147 -10.12 9.38 -7.22
CA ILE A 147 -10.59 8.19 -6.50
C ILE A 147 -9.40 7.30 -6.08
N SER A 148 -8.38 7.21 -6.94
CA SER A 148 -7.17 6.43 -6.69
C SER A 148 -6.34 6.97 -5.53
N ILE A 149 -6.15 8.28 -5.44
CA ILE A 149 -5.37 8.94 -4.37
C ILE A 149 -5.88 8.54 -2.97
N PRO A 150 -7.14 8.79 -2.58
CA PRO A 150 -7.63 8.46 -1.25
C PRO A 150 -7.72 6.95 -1.01
N SER A 151 -7.95 6.14 -2.05
CA SER A 151 -7.89 4.68 -1.95
C SER A 151 -6.47 4.20 -1.61
N LEU A 152 -5.45 4.76 -2.26
CA LEU A 152 -4.05 4.45 -2.00
C LEU A 152 -3.61 4.97 -0.63
N LEU A 153 -4.09 6.15 -0.23
CA LEU A 153 -3.90 6.72 1.11
C LEU A 153 -4.38 5.74 2.19
N CYS A 154 -5.60 5.23 2.08
CA CYS A 154 -6.11 4.21 3.01
C CYS A 154 -5.28 2.92 2.97
N GLY A 155 -4.77 2.55 1.79
CA GLY A 155 -3.83 1.45 1.64
C GLY A 155 -2.57 1.62 2.48
N PHE A 156 -1.88 2.75 2.39
CA PHE A 156 -0.68 3.02 3.19
C PHE A 156 -1.00 3.13 4.69
N ALA A 157 -2.12 3.76 5.04
CA ALA A 157 -2.56 3.90 6.41
C ALA A 157 -2.73 2.53 7.10
N ILE A 158 -3.53 1.64 6.50
CA ILE A 158 -3.81 0.31 7.07
C ILE A 158 -2.58 -0.58 7.01
N TRP A 159 -1.75 -0.44 5.97
CA TRP A 159 -0.51 -1.20 5.88
C TRP A 159 0.42 -0.91 7.05
N LEU A 160 0.55 0.36 7.45
CA LEU A 160 1.53 0.82 8.43
C LEU A 160 0.97 1.15 9.83
N MET A 161 -0.34 0.99 10.06
CA MET A 161 -0.99 1.27 11.35
C MET A 161 -0.41 0.44 12.52
N TRP A 162 0.19 -0.72 12.24
CA TRP A 162 0.77 -1.61 13.25
C TRP A 162 1.87 -0.97 14.09
N GLY A 163 2.61 0.00 13.53
CA GLY A 163 3.61 0.74 14.28
C GLY A 163 3.01 1.52 15.44
N ILE A 164 1.86 2.17 15.21
CA ILE A 164 1.14 2.89 16.27
C ILE A 164 0.40 1.92 17.19
N ILE A 165 -0.30 0.94 16.62
CA ILE A 165 -1.07 -0.04 17.41
C ILE A 165 -0.17 -0.78 18.41
N ALA A 166 1.03 -1.22 18.00
CA ALA A 166 2.00 -1.87 18.88
C ALA A 166 2.36 -1.02 20.11
N VAL A 167 2.63 0.28 19.91
CA VAL A 167 2.95 1.21 21.00
C VAL A 167 1.74 1.37 21.92
N GLN A 168 0.54 1.48 21.37
CA GLN A 168 -0.67 1.64 22.17
C GLN A 168 -1.02 0.38 22.97
N MET A 169 -0.76 -0.81 22.41
CA MET A 169 -0.92 -2.07 23.14
C MET A 169 -0.01 -2.13 24.38
N LEU A 170 1.24 -1.67 24.28
CA LEU A 170 2.13 -1.55 25.45
C LEU A 170 1.59 -0.57 26.48
N ASN A 171 1.13 0.61 26.03
CA ASN A 171 0.61 1.64 26.93
C ASN A 171 -0.69 1.22 27.64
N LEU A 172 -1.42 0.26 27.08
CA LEU A 172 -2.65 -0.29 27.64
C LEU A 172 -2.42 -1.61 28.40
N GLY A 173 -1.18 -2.06 28.56
CA GLY A 173 -0.88 -3.26 29.36
C GLY A 173 -1.24 -4.58 28.70
N PHE A 174 -1.14 -4.70 27.38
CA PHE A 174 -1.15 -6.01 26.72
C PHE A 174 0.09 -6.81 27.13
N SER A 175 -0.09 -8.09 27.44
CA SER A 175 0.97 -8.97 27.96
C SER A 175 1.91 -9.52 26.86
N PHE A 176 2.40 -8.64 25.99
CA PHE A 176 3.38 -8.97 24.95
C PHE A 176 4.69 -8.23 25.19
N SER A 177 5.80 -8.87 24.86
CA SER A 177 7.10 -8.22 24.86
C SER A 177 7.22 -7.20 23.71
N ASN A 178 8.09 -6.21 23.89
CA ASN A 178 8.39 -5.23 22.84
C ASN A 178 8.84 -5.91 21.54
N ALA A 179 9.67 -6.96 21.65
CA ALA A 179 10.18 -7.71 20.51
C ALA A 179 9.04 -8.37 19.70
N GLU A 180 8.06 -8.97 20.38
CA GLU A 180 6.89 -9.58 19.75
C GLU A 180 6.04 -8.55 19.02
N LEU A 181 5.78 -7.40 19.62
CA LEU A 181 4.97 -6.35 19.01
C LEU A 181 5.67 -5.71 17.79
N PHE A 182 7.00 -5.55 17.83
CA PHE A 182 7.77 -5.08 16.67
C PHE A 182 7.76 -6.07 15.50
N THR A 183 7.45 -7.35 15.74
CA THR A 183 7.25 -8.31 14.64
C THR A 183 6.05 -7.94 13.77
N LEU A 184 5.00 -7.33 14.32
CA LEU A 184 3.78 -6.99 13.57
C LEU A 184 4.09 -6.04 12.41
N THR A 185 4.85 -4.97 12.67
CA THR A 185 5.30 -4.03 11.62
C THR A 185 6.18 -4.72 10.58
N SER A 186 7.04 -5.64 11.01
CA SER A 186 7.93 -6.40 10.13
C SER A 186 7.15 -7.37 9.22
N ILE A 187 6.12 -8.03 9.76
CA ILE A 187 5.24 -8.95 9.04
C ILE A 187 4.42 -8.18 7.99
N ALA A 188 3.85 -7.05 8.38
CA ALA A 188 3.15 -6.17 7.45
C ALA A 188 4.08 -5.70 6.33
N GLY A 189 5.32 -5.30 6.66
CA GLY A 189 6.34 -4.91 5.68
C GLY A 189 6.70 -6.02 4.70
N LEU A 190 6.96 -7.24 5.20
CA LEU A 190 7.25 -8.42 4.38
C LEU A 190 6.09 -8.73 3.43
N SER A 191 4.86 -8.84 3.97
CA SER A 191 3.67 -9.12 3.18
C SER A 191 3.44 -8.06 2.11
N GLY A 192 3.49 -6.78 2.49
CA GLY A 192 3.31 -5.68 1.55
C GLY A 192 4.35 -5.67 0.42
N ALA A 193 5.61 -5.95 0.73
CA ALA A 193 6.67 -6.07 -0.28
C ALA A 193 6.42 -7.24 -1.24
N THR A 194 6.05 -8.42 -0.70
CA THR A 194 5.74 -9.61 -1.53
C THR A 194 4.51 -9.38 -2.40
N LEU A 195 3.43 -8.81 -1.85
CA LEU A 195 2.16 -8.59 -2.55
C LEU A 195 2.24 -7.52 -3.65
N ARG A 196 3.30 -6.68 -3.67
CA ARG A 196 3.58 -5.82 -4.83
C ARG A 196 3.81 -6.63 -6.11
N ILE A 197 4.45 -7.79 -6.02
CA ILE A 197 4.74 -8.64 -7.18
C ILE A 197 3.43 -9.02 -7.91
N PRO A 198 2.46 -9.73 -7.29
CA PRO A 198 1.20 -10.05 -7.94
C PRO A 198 0.41 -8.81 -8.34
N SER A 199 0.44 -7.75 -7.53
CA SER A 199 -0.35 -6.54 -7.77
C SER A 199 0.02 -5.79 -9.06
N THR A 200 1.27 -5.91 -9.54
CA THR A 200 1.66 -5.32 -10.84
C THR A 200 0.89 -5.90 -12.03
N PHE A 201 0.32 -7.10 -11.89
CA PHE A 201 -0.39 -7.81 -12.96
C PHE A 201 -1.89 -7.54 -12.97
N PHE A 202 -2.47 -7.06 -11.88
CA PHE A 202 -3.94 -6.97 -11.71
C PHE A 202 -4.62 -6.12 -12.77
N ILE A 203 -4.06 -4.96 -13.10
CA ILE A 203 -4.65 -4.06 -14.11
C ILE A 203 -4.77 -4.75 -15.46
N ARG A 204 -3.75 -5.52 -15.85
CA ARG A 204 -3.74 -6.23 -17.12
C ARG A 204 -4.77 -7.36 -17.20
N ILE A 205 -5.06 -8.04 -16.10
CA ILE A 205 -5.84 -9.29 -16.08
C ILE A 205 -7.29 -9.09 -15.62
N ALA A 206 -7.53 -8.04 -14.83
CA ALA A 206 -8.78 -7.78 -14.12
C ALA A 206 -9.36 -6.38 -14.39
N GLY A 207 -8.54 -5.44 -14.89
CA GLY A 207 -8.95 -4.06 -15.18
C GLY A 207 -8.83 -3.12 -13.98
N GLY A 208 -8.67 -1.82 -14.27
CA GLY A 208 -8.46 -0.76 -13.29
C GLY A 208 -9.55 -0.64 -12.22
N ARG A 209 -10.79 -0.41 -12.65
CA ARG A 209 -11.95 -0.28 -11.77
C ARG A 209 -12.11 -1.48 -10.84
N ASN A 210 -12.09 -2.69 -11.41
CA ASN A 210 -12.32 -3.91 -10.64
C ASN A 210 -11.18 -4.14 -9.63
N THR A 211 -9.93 -3.86 -10.04
CA THR A 211 -8.76 -3.98 -9.17
C THR A 211 -8.84 -3.04 -7.98
N ILE A 212 -8.99 -1.74 -8.22
CA ILE A 212 -8.96 -0.74 -7.14
C ILE A 212 -10.17 -0.92 -6.21
N PHE A 213 -11.35 -1.21 -6.76
CA PHE A 213 -12.51 -1.56 -5.94
C PHE A 213 -12.22 -2.73 -5.00
N PHE A 214 -11.77 -3.85 -5.56
CA PHE A 214 -11.61 -5.08 -4.82
C PHE A 214 -10.49 -4.99 -3.79
N THR A 215 -9.35 -4.41 -4.16
CA THR A 215 -8.23 -4.30 -3.23
C THR A 215 -8.45 -3.24 -2.16
N THR A 216 -9.26 -2.20 -2.41
CA THR A 216 -9.75 -1.30 -1.34
C THR A 216 -10.72 -2.03 -0.42
N ALA A 217 -11.61 -2.88 -0.94
CA ALA A 217 -12.53 -3.66 -0.12
C ALA A 217 -11.79 -4.69 0.76
N LEU A 218 -10.74 -5.33 0.24
CA LEU A 218 -9.93 -6.28 1.01
C LEU A 218 -9.25 -5.64 2.23
N LEU A 219 -8.98 -4.33 2.21
CA LEU A 219 -8.43 -3.60 3.37
C LEU A 219 -9.41 -3.52 4.54
N MET A 220 -10.72 -3.68 4.30
CA MET A 220 -11.71 -3.71 5.38
C MET A 220 -11.50 -4.93 6.29
N ILE A 221 -10.97 -6.04 5.77
CA ILE A 221 -10.72 -7.27 6.54
C ILE A 221 -9.72 -7.02 7.68
N PRO A 222 -8.47 -6.58 7.44
CA PRO A 222 -7.54 -6.28 8.52
C PRO A 222 -7.98 -5.10 9.38
N ALA A 223 -8.72 -4.12 8.85
CA ALA A 223 -9.24 -3.00 9.63
C ALA A 223 -10.31 -3.43 10.65
N ILE A 224 -11.32 -4.19 10.22
CA ILE A 224 -12.35 -4.76 11.10
C ILE A 224 -11.72 -5.73 12.08
N GLY A 225 -10.86 -6.63 11.59
CA GLY A 225 -10.21 -7.64 12.41
C GLY A 225 -9.32 -7.01 13.50
N ALA A 226 -8.58 -5.95 13.19
CA ALA A 226 -7.82 -5.19 14.19
C ALA A 226 -8.75 -4.55 15.23
N GLY A 227 -9.85 -3.93 14.78
CA GLY A 227 -10.85 -3.36 15.69
C GLY A 227 -11.41 -4.39 16.67
N ILE A 228 -11.75 -5.59 16.20
CA ILE A 228 -12.26 -6.68 17.07
C ILE A 228 -11.16 -7.21 18.00
N ALA A 229 -9.99 -7.54 17.46
CA ALA A 229 -8.88 -8.14 18.21
C ALA A 229 -8.38 -7.24 19.36
N LEU A 230 -8.40 -5.92 19.15
CA LEU A 230 -7.94 -4.94 20.13
C LEU A 230 -8.89 -4.76 21.32
N GLN A 231 -10.12 -5.30 21.26
CA GLN A 231 -11.07 -5.21 22.38
C GLN A 231 -10.74 -6.18 23.53
N ASN A 232 -9.92 -7.20 23.29
CA ASN A 232 -9.55 -8.18 24.31
C ASN A 232 -8.02 -8.31 24.43
N LYS A 233 -7.49 -8.04 25.63
CA LYS A 233 -6.06 -8.19 25.96
C LYS A 233 -5.57 -9.64 25.89
N GLU A 234 -6.47 -10.61 26.05
CA GLU A 234 -6.16 -12.04 25.97
C GLU A 234 -6.09 -12.57 24.52
N THR A 235 -6.38 -11.72 23.53
CA THR A 235 -6.28 -12.11 22.11
C THR A 235 -4.84 -12.57 21.82
N PRO A 236 -4.63 -13.79 21.32
CA PRO A 236 -3.28 -14.32 21.15
C PRO A 236 -2.51 -13.61 20.03
N LEU A 237 -1.18 -13.51 20.20
CA LEU A 237 -0.29 -12.77 19.28
C LEU A 237 -0.46 -13.16 17.81
N TRP A 238 -0.69 -14.45 17.52
CA TRP A 238 -0.83 -14.94 16.15
C TRP A 238 -2.00 -14.30 15.39
N VAL A 239 -3.07 -13.88 16.09
CA VAL A 239 -4.21 -13.18 15.48
C VAL A 239 -3.74 -11.83 14.94
N PHE A 240 -2.99 -11.07 15.74
CA PHE A 240 -2.39 -9.81 15.31
C PHE A 240 -1.38 -10.00 14.18
N GLN A 241 -0.60 -11.09 14.21
CA GLN A 241 0.34 -11.43 13.13
C GLN A 241 -0.38 -11.73 11.81
N VAL A 242 -1.50 -12.46 11.84
CA VAL A 242 -2.33 -12.72 10.64
C VAL A 242 -2.94 -11.42 10.12
N LEU A 243 -3.47 -10.57 11.00
CA LEU A 243 -4.02 -9.26 10.59
C LEU A 243 -2.93 -8.34 10.03
N ALA A 244 -1.72 -8.38 10.57
CA ALA A 244 -0.56 -7.68 10.04
C ALA A 244 -0.13 -8.20 8.67
N LEU A 245 -0.17 -9.52 8.47
CA LEU A 245 0.07 -10.13 7.17
C LEU A 245 -0.99 -9.66 6.15
N LEU A 246 -2.27 -9.64 6.52
CA LEU A 246 -3.38 -9.19 5.66
C LEU A 246 -3.34 -7.70 5.37
N SER A 247 -2.87 -6.85 6.30
CA SER A 247 -2.72 -5.41 6.02
C SER A 247 -1.70 -5.12 4.91
N GLY A 248 -0.84 -6.09 4.59
CA GLY A 248 0.04 -6.09 3.42
C GLY A 248 -0.68 -5.87 2.08
N PHE A 249 -2.00 -6.08 1.98
CA PHE A 249 -2.78 -5.68 0.81
C PHE A 249 -2.54 -4.21 0.45
N GLY A 250 -2.40 -3.32 1.45
CA GLY A 250 -2.14 -1.91 1.24
C GLY A 250 -0.79 -1.64 0.57
N GLY A 251 0.25 -2.41 0.92
CA GLY A 251 1.54 -2.36 0.26
C GLY A 251 1.50 -2.80 -1.21
N GLY A 252 0.67 -3.81 -1.52
CA GLY A 252 0.38 -4.26 -2.89
C GLY A 252 -0.39 -3.23 -3.72
N ASN A 253 -1.35 -2.52 -3.08
CA ASN A 253 -2.18 -1.50 -3.74
C ASN A 253 -1.37 -0.39 -4.39
N PHE A 254 -0.18 -0.07 -3.86
CA PHE A 254 0.73 0.88 -4.49
C PHE A 254 1.11 0.46 -5.92
N ALA A 255 1.46 -0.81 -6.13
CA ALA A 255 1.89 -1.30 -7.44
C ALA A 255 0.74 -1.30 -8.47
N SER A 256 -0.44 -1.74 -8.07
CA SER A 256 -1.63 -1.76 -8.94
C SER A 256 -2.17 -0.36 -9.21
N SER A 257 -2.23 0.53 -8.20
CA SER A 257 -2.66 1.93 -8.34
C SER A 257 -1.76 2.71 -9.30
N MET A 258 -0.43 2.61 -9.14
CA MET A 258 0.52 3.31 -10.01
C MET A 258 0.46 2.78 -11.45
N SER A 259 0.35 1.46 -11.63
CA SER A 259 0.13 0.87 -12.95
C SER A 259 -1.15 1.39 -13.59
N ASN A 260 -2.25 1.44 -12.83
CA ASN A 260 -3.55 1.88 -13.32
C ASN A 260 -3.50 3.32 -13.84
N ILE A 261 -3.08 4.26 -12.98
CA ILE A 261 -3.08 5.69 -13.28
C ILE A 261 -2.16 6.03 -14.45
N SER A 262 -1.08 5.27 -14.65
CA SER A 262 -0.18 5.48 -15.80
C SER A 262 -0.90 5.41 -17.15
N PHE A 263 -1.96 4.59 -17.28
CA PHE A 263 -2.70 4.45 -18.55
C PHE A 263 -3.75 5.55 -18.78
N PHE A 264 -4.09 6.33 -17.76
CA PHE A 264 -5.11 7.39 -17.86
C PHE A 264 -4.56 8.74 -18.35
N PHE A 265 -3.26 8.97 -18.27
CA PHE A 265 -2.66 10.28 -18.58
C PHE A 265 -1.69 10.20 -19.76
N PRO A 266 -1.64 11.24 -20.63
CA PRO A 266 -0.65 11.29 -21.70
C PRO A 266 0.74 11.51 -21.12
N LYS A 267 1.77 11.06 -21.86
CA LYS A 267 3.17 11.08 -21.41
C LYS A 267 3.61 12.44 -20.87
N ARG A 268 3.18 13.53 -21.51
CA ARG A 268 3.52 14.91 -21.14
C ARG A 268 3.15 15.34 -19.72
N VAL A 269 2.17 14.70 -19.07
CA VAL A 269 1.73 15.00 -17.68
C VAL A 269 1.72 13.76 -16.79
N GLN A 270 2.24 12.64 -17.29
CA GLN A 270 2.21 11.36 -16.60
C GLN A 270 3.09 11.40 -15.34
N GLY A 271 4.28 12.02 -15.41
CA GLY A 271 5.18 12.18 -14.26
C GLY A 271 4.49 12.89 -13.09
N THR A 272 3.87 14.04 -13.35
CA THR A 272 3.11 14.79 -12.34
C THR A 272 1.93 13.99 -11.78
N SER A 273 1.18 13.31 -12.64
CA SER A 273 -0.02 12.56 -12.22
C SER A 273 0.36 11.35 -11.35
N LEU A 274 1.44 10.65 -11.72
CA LEU A 274 1.98 9.54 -10.93
C LEU A 274 2.58 10.04 -9.61
N GLY A 275 3.30 11.17 -9.63
CA GLY A 275 3.85 11.75 -8.42
C GLY A 275 2.79 12.27 -7.44
N LEU A 276 1.69 12.87 -7.94
CA LEU A 276 0.55 13.22 -7.09
C LEU A 276 -0.09 11.97 -6.47
N ASN A 277 -0.33 10.92 -7.27
CA ASN A 277 -0.90 9.67 -6.77
C ASN A 277 0.00 9.01 -5.72
N ALA A 278 1.30 8.89 -5.99
CA ALA A 278 2.26 8.31 -5.05
C ALA A 278 2.46 9.17 -3.81
N GLY A 279 2.64 10.49 -3.97
CA GLY A 279 2.91 11.42 -2.89
C GLY A 279 1.74 11.54 -1.92
N LEU A 280 0.55 11.87 -2.44
CA LEU A 280 -0.67 11.94 -1.62
C LEU A 280 -1.15 10.57 -1.15
N GLY A 281 -0.78 9.50 -1.84
CA GLY A 281 -0.96 8.14 -1.33
C GLY A 281 -0.10 7.88 -0.09
N ASN A 282 1.20 8.22 -0.13
CA ASN A 282 2.09 8.05 1.03
C ASN A 282 1.68 8.92 2.23
N PHE A 283 0.92 10.00 2.01
CA PHE A 283 0.31 10.76 3.10
C PHE A 283 -0.60 9.92 4.01
N GLY A 284 -1.01 8.72 3.60
CA GLY A 284 -1.72 7.77 4.45
C GLY A 284 -0.96 7.40 5.71
N VAL A 285 0.38 7.40 5.68
CA VAL A 285 1.21 7.09 6.85
C VAL A 285 1.08 8.19 7.90
N THR A 286 1.18 9.45 7.50
CA THR A 286 0.96 10.58 8.41
C THR A 286 -0.48 10.61 8.90
N THR A 287 -1.44 10.30 8.01
CA THR A 287 -2.86 10.25 8.37
C THR A 287 -3.12 9.22 9.47
N MET A 288 -2.55 8.01 9.38
CA MET A 288 -2.74 6.99 10.43
C MET A 288 -2.06 7.37 11.75
N GLN A 289 -0.90 8.04 11.70
CA GLN A 289 -0.20 8.52 12.90
C GLN A 289 -1.01 9.55 13.68
N ILE A 290 -1.87 10.31 12.99
CA ILE A 290 -2.72 11.35 13.59
C ILE A 290 -4.09 10.77 13.98
N LEU A 291 -4.78 10.13 13.04
CA LEU A 291 -6.15 9.68 13.24
C LEU A 291 -6.26 8.55 14.25
N VAL A 292 -5.29 7.61 14.29
CA VAL A 292 -5.39 6.47 15.22
C VAL A 292 -5.36 6.95 16.68
N PRO A 293 -4.33 7.67 17.16
CA PRO A 293 -4.31 8.13 18.54
C PRO A 293 -5.47 9.08 18.89
N LEU A 294 -5.88 9.94 17.94
CA LEU A 294 -7.01 10.85 18.14
C LEU A 294 -8.32 10.09 18.33
N MET A 295 -8.63 9.13 17.46
CA MET A 295 -9.90 8.42 17.54
C MET A 295 -9.99 7.48 18.73
N MET A 296 -8.85 7.08 19.30
CA MET A 296 -8.81 6.28 20.52
C MET A 296 -9.25 7.05 21.76
N THR A 297 -9.23 8.39 21.76
CA THR A 297 -9.71 9.18 22.92
C THR A 297 -11.23 9.38 22.92
N MET A 298 -11.93 8.92 21.87
CA MET A 298 -13.34 9.20 21.65
C MET A 298 -14.13 7.89 21.55
N GLY A 299 -15.28 7.78 22.22
CA GLY A 299 -16.15 6.59 22.15
C GLY A 299 -17.02 6.50 20.87
N VAL A 300 -16.45 6.75 19.68
CA VAL A 300 -17.24 6.95 18.44
C VAL A 300 -17.95 5.69 17.93
N PHE A 301 -17.32 4.51 18.06
CA PHE A 301 -17.86 3.25 17.54
C PHE A 301 -18.46 2.35 18.63
N GLY A 302 -18.74 2.90 19.82
CA GLY A 302 -19.17 2.13 20.99
C GLY A 302 -18.06 1.21 21.53
N GLY A 303 -18.43 0.18 22.30
CA GLY A 303 -17.48 -0.77 22.90
C GLY A 303 -16.93 -0.32 24.26
N ALA A 304 -16.32 -1.26 24.98
CA ALA A 304 -15.71 -0.98 26.28
C ALA A 304 -14.40 -0.20 26.10
N SER A 305 -14.17 0.81 26.96
CA SER A 305 -12.89 1.49 27.06
C SER A 305 -11.89 0.65 27.87
N MET A 306 -10.61 0.90 27.63
CA MET A 306 -9.51 0.38 28.44
C MET A 306 -8.80 1.56 29.10
N ILE A 307 -8.35 1.37 30.35
CA ILE A 307 -7.62 2.41 31.07
C ILE A 307 -6.17 2.38 30.59
N LEU A 308 -5.68 3.54 30.16
CA LEU A 308 -4.29 3.73 29.77
C LEU A 308 -3.36 3.63 30.99
N GLU A 309 -2.41 2.70 30.97
CA GLU A 309 -1.46 2.50 32.07
C GLU A 309 -0.27 3.47 31.97
N ASN A 310 0.19 3.75 30.75
CA ASN A 310 1.30 4.67 30.49
C ASN A 310 0.87 5.83 29.59
N THR A 311 1.35 7.04 29.89
CA THR A 311 1.06 8.24 29.08
C THR A 311 1.38 8.01 27.60
N SER A 312 0.42 8.32 26.74
CA SER A 312 0.53 8.17 25.29
C SER A 312 0.63 9.53 24.61
N GLY A 313 1.35 9.62 23.49
CA GLY A 313 1.51 10.86 22.72
C GLY A 313 0.51 10.96 21.57
N THR A 314 0.04 12.17 21.28
CA THR A 314 -0.76 12.52 20.09
C THR A 314 -0.18 13.76 19.39
N LEU A 315 -0.67 14.08 18.19
CA LEU A 315 -0.32 15.31 17.46
C LEU A 315 -0.63 16.59 18.27
N ILE A 316 -1.65 16.56 19.12
CA ILE A 316 -2.20 17.74 19.83
C ILE A 316 -1.87 17.75 21.32
N GLY A 317 -1.01 16.84 21.80
CA GLY A 317 -0.61 16.77 23.20
C GLY A 317 -0.44 15.35 23.73
N LYS A 318 -0.51 15.20 25.05
CA LYS A 318 -0.34 13.92 25.75
C LYS A 318 -1.70 13.41 26.24
N ILE A 319 -1.93 12.11 26.12
CA ILE A 319 -3.02 11.39 26.79
C ILE A 319 -2.47 10.87 28.11
N PRO A 320 -2.88 11.42 29.27
CA PRO A 320 -2.33 11.01 30.55
C PRO A 320 -2.72 9.56 30.90
N ALA A 321 -1.86 8.90 31.66
CA ALA A 321 -2.22 7.64 32.30
C ALA A 321 -3.52 7.79 33.13
N GLY A 322 -4.36 6.76 33.15
CA GLY A 322 -5.69 6.79 33.75
C GLY A 322 -6.82 7.21 32.80
N THR A 323 -6.51 7.67 31.58
CA THR A 323 -7.53 8.06 30.60
C THR A 323 -8.23 6.85 29.99
N GLU A 324 -9.56 6.92 29.87
CA GLU A 324 -10.33 5.94 29.11
C GLU A 324 -9.97 5.99 27.62
N THR A 325 -9.58 4.83 27.07
CA THR A 325 -9.07 4.72 25.71
C THR A 325 -9.80 3.61 24.95
N TYR A 326 -10.29 3.94 23.75
CA TYR A 326 -11.04 3.08 22.84
C TYR A 326 -10.12 2.55 21.73
N ILE A 327 -9.20 1.64 22.07
CA ILE A 327 -8.14 1.17 21.15
C ILE A 327 -8.68 0.51 19.87
N HIS A 328 -9.86 -0.12 19.91
CA HIS A 328 -10.51 -0.70 18.73
C HIS A 328 -10.82 0.32 17.62
N ASN A 329 -10.94 1.60 17.97
CA ASN A 329 -11.13 2.66 16.98
C ASN A 329 -9.93 2.79 16.03
N ALA A 330 -8.74 2.31 16.41
CA ALA A 330 -7.57 2.24 15.54
C ALA A 330 -7.82 1.45 14.25
N GLY A 331 -8.68 0.42 14.33
CA GLY A 331 -9.12 -0.36 13.18
C GLY A 331 -10.38 0.23 12.51
N TYR A 332 -11.41 0.54 13.30
CA TYR A 332 -12.72 0.92 12.74
C TYR A 332 -12.76 2.29 12.05
N ILE A 333 -11.89 3.23 12.44
CA ILE A 333 -11.86 4.57 11.81
C ILE A 333 -11.74 4.50 10.28
N TRP A 334 -10.97 3.53 9.79
CA TRP A 334 -10.74 3.39 8.36
C TRP A 334 -12.01 3.02 7.59
N LEU A 335 -13.02 2.43 8.23
CA LEU A 335 -14.27 2.05 7.57
C LEU A 335 -15.07 3.26 7.10
N ILE A 336 -14.98 4.39 7.82
CA ILE A 336 -15.59 5.66 7.40
C ILE A 336 -15.06 6.11 6.04
N LEU A 337 -13.79 5.80 5.73
CA LEU A 337 -13.17 6.14 4.46
C LEU A 337 -13.30 5.01 3.43
N LEU A 338 -12.98 3.78 3.82
CA LEU A 338 -12.94 2.62 2.92
C LEU A 338 -14.31 2.30 2.32
N ILE A 339 -15.39 2.37 3.09
CA ILE A 339 -16.73 2.01 2.59
C ILE A 339 -17.14 2.98 1.47
N PRO A 340 -17.20 4.31 1.68
CA PRO A 340 -17.48 5.25 0.59
C PRO A 340 -16.50 5.14 -0.58
N LEU A 341 -15.21 4.90 -0.33
CA LEU A 341 -14.22 4.74 -1.38
C LEU A 341 -14.43 3.47 -2.22
N ALA A 342 -14.91 2.38 -1.63
CA ALA A 342 -15.30 1.20 -2.39
C ALA A 342 -16.47 1.55 -3.33
N PHE A 343 -17.51 2.24 -2.84
CA PHE A 343 -18.60 2.71 -3.69
C PHE A 343 -18.10 3.66 -4.81
N ALA A 344 -17.26 4.63 -4.47
CA ALA A 344 -16.66 5.55 -5.43
C ALA A 344 -15.80 4.81 -6.47
N GLY A 345 -15.04 3.80 -6.05
CA GLY A 345 -14.26 2.93 -6.91
C GLY A 345 -15.14 2.18 -7.91
N TRP A 346 -16.22 1.59 -7.44
CA TRP A 346 -17.13 0.80 -8.27
C TRP A 346 -17.89 1.64 -9.31
N PHE A 347 -18.44 2.77 -8.87
CA PHE A 347 -19.32 3.61 -9.71
C PHE A 347 -18.56 4.72 -10.45
N GLY A 348 -17.40 5.14 -9.96
CA GLY A 348 -16.65 6.27 -10.49
C GLY A 348 -15.42 5.91 -11.34
N MET A 349 -14.79 4.75 -11.14
CA MET A 349 -13.60 4.37 -11.91
C MET A 349 -13.94 3.60 -13.18
N ASN A 350 -12.94 3.48 -14.07
CA ASN A 350 -13.09 2.82 -15.37
C ASN A 350 -12.06 1.72 -15.60
N ASN A 351 -12.43 0.73 -16.41
CA ASN A 351 -11.52 -0.22 -17.01
C ASN A 351 -11.18 0.26 -18.43
N ILE A 352 -9.90 0.29 -18.79
CA ILE A 352 -9.46 0.52 -20.17
C ILE A 352 -9.35 -0.85 -20.84
N VAL A 353 -10.30 -1.16 -21.71
CA VAL A 353 -10.43 -2.48 -22.33
C VAL A 353 -9.88 -2.43 -23.75
N ASN A 354 -8.61 -2.81 -23.89
CA ASN A 354 -7.91 -2.92 -25.17
C ASN A 354 -6.76 -3.93 -25.04
N GLU A 355 -6.16 -4.33 -26.17
CA GLU A 355 -5.11 -5.35 -26.18
C GLU A 355 -3.82 -4.93 -25.43
N THR A 356 -3.62 -3.62 -25.27
CA THR A 356 -2.41 -3.07 -24.64
C THR A 356 -2.52 -3.06 -23.12
N VAL A 357 -3.64 -2.56 -22.58
CA VAL A 357 -3.89 -2.39 -21.14
C VAL A 357 -4.54 -3.63 -20.56
N THR A 358 -5.85 -3.81 -20.75
CA THR A 358 -6.62 -4.94 -20.24
C THR A 358 -7.35 -5.65 -21.39
N PRO A 359 -6.76 -6.71 -21.98
CA PRO A 359 -7.36 -7.39 -23.14
C PRO A 359 -8.72 -8.00 -22.81
N ASN A 360 -8.82 -8.59 -21.62
CA ASN A 360 -10.05 -9.24 -21.16
C ASN A 360 -10.16 -9.14 -19.63
N PRO A 361 -10.84 -8.11 -19.09
CA PRO A 361 -11.11 -8.03 -17.66
C PRO A 361 -11.96 -9.23 -17.18
N GLY A 362 -12.80 -9.79 -18.04
CA GLY A 362 -13.86 -10.73 -17.67
C GLY A 362 -15.00 -10.04 -16.94
N ASN A 363 -15.90 -10.83 -16.35
CA ASN A 363 -16.89 -10.29 -15.41
C ASN A 363 -16.24 -9.96 -14.05
N PRO A 364 -16.86 -9.13 -13.20
CA PRO A 364 -16.25 -8.73 -11.92
C PRO A 364 -15.88 -9.90 -11.01
N ILE A 365 -16.70 -10.95 -10.97
CA ILE A 365 -16.43 -12.15 -10.15
C ILE A 365 -15.13 -12.83 -10.63
N GLN A 366 -14.97 -13.02 -11.94
CA GLN A 366 -13.76 -13.57 -12.54
C GLN A 366 -12.55 -12.66 -12.28
N ALA A 367 -12.72 -11.35 -12.36
CA ALA A 367 -11.67 -10.38 -12.03
C ALA A 367 -11.22 -10.54 -10.56
N PHE A 368 -12.16 -10.64 -9.63
CA PHE A 368 -11.87 -10.84 -8.21
C PHE A 368 -11.22 -12.19 -7.95
N LEU A 369 -11.70 -13.29 -8.57
CA LEU A 369 -11.09 -14.61 -8.45
C LEU A 369 -9.64 -14.63 -8.96
N LYS A 370 -9.35 -13.96 -10.08
CA LYS A 370 -7.98 -13.80 -10.60
C LYS A 370 -7.09 -13.06 -9.60
N ILE A 371 -7.58 -11.95 -9.03
CA ILE A 371 -6.85 -11.16 -8.03
C ILE A 371 -6.62 -11.99 -6.77
N SER A 372 -7.66 -12.59 -6.21
CA SER A 372 -7.59 -13.46 -5.03
C SER A 372 -6.60 -14.59 -5.23
N GLY A 373 -6.63 -15.31 -6.35
CA GLY A 373 -5.69 -16.40 -6.62
C GLY A 373 -4.23 -15.95 -6.60
N LEU A 374 -3.92 -14.79 -7.19
CA LEU A 374 -2.57 -14.24 -7.18
C LEU A 374 -2.16 -13.70 -5.80
N LEU A 375 -3.08 -13.06 -5.07
CA LEU A 375 -2.84 -12.63 -3.69
C LEU A 375 -2.61 -13.83 -2.77
N SER A 376 -3.36 -14.91 -2.92
CA SER A 376 -3.18 -16.15 -2.14
C SER A 376 -1.79 -16.75 -2.34
N ILE A 377 -1.25 -16.72 -3.58
CA ILE A 377 0.14 -17.15 -3.83
C ILE A 377 1.11 -16.26 -3.05
N GLY A 378 0.96 -14.93 -3.15
CA GLY A 378 1.85 -13.99 -2.45
C GLY A 378 1.75 -14.07 -0.92
N LEU A 379 0.54 -14.30 -0.37
CA LEU A 379 0.33 -14.52 1.06
C LEU A 379 0.91 -15.85 1.53
N ALA A 380 0.79 -16.91 0.72
CA ALA A 380 1.38 -18.21 1.05
C ALA A 380 2.90 -18.16 1.08
N THR A 381 3.53 -17.52 0.09
CA THR A 381 5.00 -17.37 0.05
C THR A 381 5.52 -16.43 1.13
N SER A 382 4.81 -15.34 1.44
CA SER A 382 5.20 -14.46 2.56
C SER A 382 5.02 -15.14 3.91
N SER A 383 3.96 -15.95 4.10
CA SER A 383 3.76 -16.74 5.33
C SER A 383 4.85 -17.80 5.50
N LEU A 384 5.21 -18.51 4.43
CA LEU A 384 6.31 -19.48 4.46
C LEU A 384 7.64 -18.78 4.74
N GLY A 385 7.89 -17.63 4.11
CA GLY A 385 9.07 -16.80 4.38
C GLY A 385 9.14 -16.35 5.83
N LEU A 386 8.01 -15.89 6.38
CA LEU A 386 7.91 -15.50 7.79
C LEU A 386 8.21 -16.68 8.71
N TYR A 387 7.61 -17.85 8.44
CA TYR A 387 7.88 -19.06 9.20
C TYR A 387 9.37 -19.42 9.20
N LEU A 388 10.03 -19.37 8.03
CA LEU A 388 11.46 -19.64 7.92
C LEU A 388 12.33 -18.62 8.66
N LEU A 389 11.92 -17.35 8.71
CA LEU A 389 12.61 -16.29 9.45
C LEU A 389 12.45 -16.44 10.97
N ILE A 390 11.33 -16.98 11.44
CA ILE A 390 11.06 -17.20 12.87
C ILE A 390 11.66 -18.53 13.35
N ALA A 391 11.53 -19.60 12.55
CA ALA A 391 11.96 -20.96 12.90
C ALA A 391 13.47 -21.21 12.73
N GLY A 392 14.22 -20.26 12.15
CA GLY A 392 15.64 -20.42 11.87
C GLY A 392 16.50 -20.37 13.14
N PRO A 393 17.48 -21.31 13.31
CA PRO A 393 18.45 -21.21 14.40
C PRO A 393 19.24 -19.89 14.29
N PRO A 394 19.48 -19.19 15.42
CA PRO A 394 20.35 -18.01 15.43
C PRO A 394 21.70 -18.32 14.80
N GLY A 395 22.11 -17.54 13.78
CA GLY A 395 23.38 -17.74 13.07
C GLY A 395 23.35 -18.67 11.85
N SER A 396 22.19 -19.24 11.49
CA SER A 396 22.06 -20.01 10.25
C SER A 396 22.22 -19.14 9.01
N ILE A 397 23.23 -19.41 8.19
CA ILE A 397 23.46 -18.74 6.91
C ILE A 397 22.31 -19.04 5.93
N LEU A 398 21.79 -20.27 5.93
CA LEU A 398 20.73 -20.74 5.02
C LEU A 398 19.35 -20.16 5.34
N LEU A 399 19.07 -19.88 6.61
CA LEU A 399 17.80 -19.26 7.05
C LEU A 399 17.97 -17.76 7.37
N SER A 400 19.06 -17.17 6.89
CA SER A 400 19.30 -15.73 7.03
C SER A 400 18.33 -14.92 6.16
N LYS A 401 18.06 -13.68 6.58
CA LYS A 401 17.24 -12.70 5.83
C LYS A 401 17.72 -12.54 4.38
N SER A 402 19.03 -12.60 4.16
CA SER A 402 19.69 -12.48 2.86
C SER A 402 19.36 -13.62 1.89
N VAL A 403 18.95 -14.79 2.40
CA VAL A 403 18.58 -15.95 1.58
C VAL A 403 17.06 -16.09 1.50
N VAL A 404 16.36 -15.97 2.63
CA VAL A 404 14.92 -16.16 2.70
C VAL A 404 14.16 -15.11 1.88
N LEU A 405 14.57 -13.83 1.93
CA LEU A 405 13.86 -12.78 1.18
C LEU A 405 13.97 -12.97 -0.34
N PRO A 406 15.15 -13.22 -0.94
CA PRO A 406 15.23 -13.61 -2.35
C PRO A 406 14.45 -14.88 -2.69
N ALA A 407 14.44 -15.88 -1.78
CA ALA A 407 13.67 -17.11 -1.99
C ALA A 407 12.15 -16.85 -2.01
N VAL A 408 11.63 -15.96 -1.15
CA VAL A 408 10.22 -15.51 -1.19
C VAL A 408 9.90 -14.85 -2.52
N ILE A 409 10.78 -13.97 -3.01
CA ILE A 409 10.59 -13.30 -4.30
C ILE A 409 10.57 -14.34 -5.44
N ALA A 410 11.59 -15.21 -5.50
CA ALA A 410 11.71 -16.23 -6.53
C ALA A 410 10.55 -17.22 -6.52
N SER A 411 10.17 -17.74 -5.35
CA SER A 411 9.03 -18.65 -5.20
C SER A 411 7.72 -17.99 -5.59
N THR A 412 7.49 -16.73 -5.24
CA THR A 412 6.28 -15.98 -5.64
C THR A 412 6.18 -15.91 -7.16
N VAL A 413 7.26 -15.51 -7.84
CA VAL A 413 7.28 -15.41 -9.30
C VAL A 413 7.10 -16.78 -9.97
N LEU A 414 7.81 -17.81 -9.49
CA LEU A 414 7.74 -19.16 -10.05
C LEU A 414 6.36 -19.80 -9.85
N LEU A 415 5.76 -19.68 -8.67
CA LEU A 415 4.43 -20.19 -8.38
C LEU A 415 3.36 -19.45 -9.19
N MET A 416 3.48 -18.12 -9.32
CA MET A 416 2.63 -17.36 -10.24
C MET A 416 2.76 -17.87 -11.67
N LEU A 417 3.96 -18.18 -12.14
CA LEU A 417 4.17 -18.70 -13.50
C LEU A 417 3.64 -20.13 -13.71
N TYR A 418 3.74 -20.97 -12.68
CA TYR A 418 3.39 -22.39 -12.75
C TYR A 418 1.91 -22.67 -12.48
N LEU A 419 1.34 -22.02 -11.46
CA LEU A 419 -0.05 -22.25 -11.02
C LEU A 419 -1.06 -21.50 -11.88
N THR A 420 -0.64 -20.47 -12.63
CA THR A 420 -1.51 -19.80 -13.58
C THR A 420 -1.51 -20.51 -14.93
N ARG A 421 -2.68 -20.63 -15.55
CA ARG A 421 -2.87 -21.28 -16.86
C ARG A 421 -3.54 -20.32 -17.86
N GLY A 422 -3.43 -20.63 -19.15
CA GLY A 422 -4.14 -19.91 -20.21
C GLY A 422 -3.68 -18.46 -20.41
N GLU A 423 -4.64 -17.52 -20.49
CA GLU A 423 -4.35 -16.09 -20.72
C GLU A 423 -3.54 -15.45 -19.59
N LEU A 424 -3.77 -15.88 -18.35
CA LEU A 424 -3.06 -15.36 -17.18
C LEU A 424 -1.56 -15.69 -17.27
N GLN A 425 -1.22 -16.93 -17.62
CA GLN A 425 0.16 -17.36 -17.82
C GLN A 425 0.82 -16.68 -19.03
N LYS A 426 0.09 -16.48 -20.13
CA LYS A 426 0.62 -15.77 -21.31
C LYS A 426 0.92 -14.30 -21.00
N ASN A 427 0.05 -13.64 -20.23
CA ASN A 427 0.29 -12.27 -19.77
C ASN A 427 1.50 -12.19 -18.84
N LEU A 428 1.64 -13.15 -17.92
CA LEU A 428 2.78 -13.27 -17.01
C LEU A 428 4.09 -13.59 -17.73
N LYS A 429 4.09 -14.45 -18.76
CA LYS A 429 5.29 -14.74 -19.58
C LYS A 429 5.74 -13.56 -20.43
N ARG A 430 4.83 -12.63 -20.75
CA ARG A 430 5.09 -11.49 -21.63
C ARG A 430 5.67 -10.29 -20.87
N GLN A 431 5.25 -10.12 -19.62
CA GLN A 431 5.76 -9.12 -18.70
C GLN A 431 7.00 -9.64 -18.00
#